data_AF-A0A0U4A8D7-F1
#
_entry.id   AF-A0A0U4A8D7-F1
#
_cell.length_a   1.000
_cell.length_b   1.000
_cell.length_c   1.000
_cell.angle_alpha   90.00
_cell.angle_beta   90.00
_cell.angle_gamma   90.00
#
_symmetry.space_group_name_H-M   'P 1'
#
loop_
_entity.id
_entity.type
_entity.pdbx_description
1 polymer ?
#
loop_
_entity_poly.entity_id
_entity_poly.type
_entity_poly.pdbx_seq_one_letter_code
_entity_poly.pdbx_strand_id
1 'polypeptide(L)' 'MSYNVNYRWVAAFLYEYTFATGTVPQAQTMAAQVGYTLKSLHTTLQAGATNLFDAPNLQVYGAPSIGRIGYVGLLFDIK' A
#
# COMPACT_ATOMS: atom_id res chain seq x y z
N MET A 1 9.17 10.60 16.31
CA MET A 1 9.42 9.85 15.06
C MET A 1 8.45 8.68 15.07
N SER A 2 7.62 8.58 14.05
CA SER A 2 6.74 7.43 13.82
C SER A 2 7.21 6.70 12.57
N TYR A 3 7.03 5.38 12.55
CA TYR A 3 7.30 4.58 11.36
C TYR A 3 6.36 3.37 11.35
N ASN A 4 6.06 2.89 10.15
CA ASN A 4 5.28 1.67 9.93
C ASN A 4 5.83 0.95 8.71
N VAL A 5 5.90 -0.38 8.79
CA VAL A 5 6.23 -1.25 7.66
C VAL A 5 5.21 -2.37 7.64
N ASN A 6 4.67 -2.67 6.46
CA ASN A 6 3.72 -3.74 6.25
C ASN A 6 4.19 -4.61 5.08
N TYR A 7 4.29 -5.91 5.33
CA TYR A 7 4.47 -6.92 4.30
C TYR A 7 3.19 -7.72 4.15
N ARG A 8 2.73 -7.89 2.90
CA ARG A 8 1.54 -8.65 2.56
C ARG A 8 1.91 -9.73 1.58
N TRP A 9 1.56 -10.96 1.91
CA TRP A 9 1.70 -12.13 1.05
C TRP A 9 0.32 -12.73 0.80
N VAL A 10 0.06 -13.11 -0.44
CA VAL A 10 -1.19 -13.73 -0.89
C VAL A 10 -0.83 -14.96 -1.70
N ALA A 11 -1.32 -16.12 -1.27
CA ALA A 11 -1.16 -17.38 -1.99
C ALA A 11 -1.87 -17.31 -3.35
N ALA A 12 -1.41 -18.10 -4.33
CA ALA A 12 -2.15 -18.29 -5.57
C ALA A 12 -3.50 -18.96 -5.29
N PHE A 13 -4.55 -18.58 -6.02
CA PHE A 13 -5.89 -19.14 -5.85
C PHE A 13 -6.66 -19.18 -7.17
N LEU A 14 -7.65 -20.07 -7.25
CA LEU A 14 -8.58 -20.12 -8.38
C LEU A 14 -9.61 -19.00 -8.23
N TYR A 15 -9.67 -18.11 -9.20
CA TYR A 15 -10.69 -17.07 -9.32
C TYR A 15 -11.78 -17.55 -10.28
N GLU A 16 -13.03 -17.49 -9.82
CA GLU A 16 -14.21 -17.86 -10.61
C GLU A 16 -15.25 -16.76 -10.52
N TYR A 17 -15.68 -16.26 -11.68
CA TYR A 17 -16.74 -15.28 -11.82
C TYR A 17 -17.49 -15.48 -13.14
N THR A 18 -18.69 -14.93 -13.27
CA THR A 18 -19.57 -15.16 -14.44
C THR A 18 -18.95 -14.81 -15.80
N PHE A 19 -17.98 -13.88 -15.83
CA PHE A 19 -17.31 -13.43 -17.05
C PHE A 19 -15.85 -13.90 -17.18
N ALA A 20 -15.27 -14.51 -16.15
CA ALA A 20 -13.87 -14.95 -16.17
C ALA A 20 -13.58 -16.03 -15.13
N THR A 21 -12.82 -17.04 -15.55
CA THR A 21 -12.24 -18.07 -14.69
C THR A 21 -10.75 -18.16 -14.97
N GLY A 22 -9.93 -18.19 -13.93
CA GLY A 22 -8.47 -18.28 -14.08
C GLY A 22 -7.76 -18.38 -12.73
N THR A 23 -6.46 -18.69 -12.77
CA THR A 23 -5.63 -18.74 -11.55
C THR A 23 -4.97 -17.39 -11.30
N VAL A 24 -5.35 -16.75 -10.20
CA VAL A 24 -4.66 -15.55 -9.73
C VAL A 24 -3.31 -15.99 -9.13
N PRO A 25 -2.17 -15.49 -9.64
CA PRO A 25 -0.86 -15.90 -9.17
C PRO A 25 -0.59 -15.40 -7.75
N GLN A 26 0.40 -16.01 -7.10
CA GLN A 26 0.91 -15.53 -5.82
C GLN A 26 1.38 -14.07 -5.97
N ALA A 27 1.06 -13.24 -4.97
CA ALA A 27 1.48 -11.86 -4.93
C ALA A 27 2.09 -11.52 -3.57
N GLN A 28 3.07 -10.62 -3.58
CA GLN A 28 3.69 -10.09 -2.38
C GLN A 28 3.92 -8.59 -2.54
N THR A 29 3.55 -7.80 -1.54
CA THR A 29 3.75 -6.35 -1.58
C THR A 29 4.30 -5.85 -0.26
N MET A 30 5.12 -4.81 -0.32
CA MET A 30 5.62 -4.11 0.87
C MET A 30 5.16 -2.66 0.85
N ALA A 31 4.70 -2.16 1.98
CA ALA A 31 4.38 -0.76 2.19
C ALA A 31 5.20 -0.24 3.38
N ALA A 32 5.56 1.04 3.35
CA ALA A 32 6.18 1.69 4.49
C ALA A 32 5.73 3.14 4.60
N GLN A 33 5.77 3.65 5.82
CA GLN A 33 5.51 5.04 6.17
C GLN A 33 6.50 5.50 7.23
N VAL A 34 6.89 6.76 7.16
CA VAL A 34 7.67 7.46 8.18
C VAL A 34 7.03 8.81 8.49
N GLY A 35 7.18 9.25 9.73
CA GLY A 35 6.67 10.52 10.22
C GLY A 35 7.64 11.20 11.19
N TYR A 36 7.85 12.50 11.00
CA TYR A 36 8.68 13.33 11.87
C TYR A 36 7.88 14.51 12.42
N THR A 37 7.81 14.60 13.76
CA THR A 37 7.05 15.64 14.45
C THR A 37 7.93 16.84 14.77
N LEU A 38 7.60 17.98 14.18
CA LEU A 38 8.14 19.29 14.50
C LEU A 38 7.36 19.87 15.68
N LYS A 39 7.83 19.59 16.90
CA LYS A 39 7.13 19.98 18.14
C LYS A 39 6.85 21.47 18.24
N SER A 40 7.79 22.32 17.80
CA SER A 40 7.64 23.78 17.79
C SER A 40 6.50 24.28 16.90
N LEU A 41 6.11 23.50 15.90
CA LEU A 41 5.08 23.84 14.93
C LEU A 41 3.79 23.02 15.12
N HIS A 42 3.72 22.16 16.15
CA HIS A 42 2.62 21.21 16.33
C HIS A 42 2.25 20.45 15.05
N THR A 43 3.26 20.14 14.21
CA THR A 43 3.07 19.58 12.87
C THR A 43 3.90 18.32 12.71
N THR A 44 3.32 17.27 12.13
CA THR A 44 4.03 16.04 11.74
C THR A 44 4.12 15.95 10.23
N LEU A 45 5.35 15.89 9.72
CA LEU A 45 5.66 15.65 8.32
C LEU A 45 5.66 14.15 8.09
N GLN A 46 4.85 13.67 7.15
CA GLN A 46 4.63 12.26 6.87
C GLN A 46 4.95 11.96 5.41
N ALA A 47 5.57 10.81 5.18
CA ALA A 47 5.79 10.28 3.84
C ALA A 47 5.60 8.76 3.87
N GLY A 48 4.99 8.21 2.84
CA GLY A 48 4.79 6.76 2.75
C GLY A 48 4.50 6.30 1.34
N ALA A 49 4.61 5.00 1.13
CA ALA A 49 4.26 4.38 -0.14
C ALA A 49 3.81 2.94 0.04
N THR A 50 2.91 2.50 -0.85
CA THR A 50 2.49 1.11 -1.01
C THR A 50 3.18 0.49 -2.22
N ASN A 51 3.35 -0.83 -2.19
CA ASN A 51 4.05 -1.59 -3.24
C ASN A 51 5.44 -1.03 -3.57
N LEU A 52 6.30 -0.90 -2.55
CA LEU A 52 7.64 -0.32 -2.65
C LEU A 52 8.56 -1.00 -3.67
N PHE A 53 8.29 -2.25 -4.03
CA PHE A 53 9.09 -3.02 -5.00
C PHE A 53 8.43 -3.19 -6.36
N ASP A 54 7.33 -2.50 -6.65
CA ASP A 54 6.57 -2.66 -7.90
C ASP A 54 6.15 -4.10 -8.22
N ALA A 55 5.84 -4.86 -7.18
CA ALA A 55 5.46 -6.24 -7.37
C ALA A 55 4.15 -6.31 -8.17
N PRO A 56 4.03 -7.27 -9.12
CA PRO A 56 2.78 -7.55 -9.80
C PRO A 56 1.69 -7.91 -8.77
N ASN A 57 0.54 -7.23 -8.85
CA ASN A 57 -0.55 -7.40 -7.89
C ASN A 57 -1.91 -7.56 -8.61
N LEU A 58 -2.02 -8.61 -9.41
CA LEU A 58 -3.30 -9.04 -9.95
C LEU A 58 -4.10 -9.70 -8.83
N GLN A 59 -5.29 -9.19 -8.52
CA GLN A 59 -6.16 -9.76 -7.48
C GLN A 59 -7.45 -10.34 -8.08
N VAL A 60 -7.92 -9.78 -9.19
CA VAL A 60 -9.23 -10.06 -9.77
C VAL A 60 -9.11 -9.93 -11.28
N TYR A 61 -9.65 -10.90 -12.04
CA TYR A 61 -9.73 -10.78 -13.49
C TYR A 61 -10.80 -9.76 -13.88
N GLY A 62 -10.48 -8.88 -14.84
CA GLY A 62 -11.37 -7.81 -15.30
C GLY A 62 -11.33 -6.51 -14.47
N ALA A 63 -10.62 -6.50 -13.34
CA ALA A 63 -10.36 -5.28 -12.57
C ALA A 63 -9.02 -4.64 -12.98
N PRO A 64 -8.88 -3.30 -12.88
CA PRO A 64 -7.59 -2.65 -13.06
C PRO A 64 -6.62 -3.09 -11.96
N SER A 65 -5.37 -3.34 -12.33
CA SER A 65 -4.29 -3.59 -11.37
C SER A 65 -3.94 -2.30 -10.62
N ILE A 66 -3.83 -2.36 -9.29
CA ILE A 66 -3.36 -1.24 -8.48
C ILE A 66 -1.83 -1.31 -8.38
N GLY A 67 -1.16 -0.31 -8.94
CA GLY A 67 0.29 -0.15 -8.87
C GLY A 67 0.76 0.49 -7.56
N ARG A 68 1.97 1.05 -7.59
CA ARG A 68 2.56 1.80 -6.48
C ARG A 68 1.85 3.12 -6.24
N ILE A 69 1.55 3.42 -4.98
CA ILE A 69 1.01 4.72 -4.58
C ILE A 69 1.94 5.30 -3.51
N GLY A 70 2.50 6.48 -3.78
CA GLY A 70 3.28 7.26 -2.82
C GLY A 70 2.51 8.49 -2.37
N TYR A 71 2.77 8.95 -1.15
CA TYR A 71 2.20 10.17 -0.62
C TYR A 71 3.18 10.89 0.31
N VAL A 72 2.98 12.21 0.39
CA VAL A 72 3.56 13.08 1.42
C VAL A 72 2.42 13.89 2.03
N GLY A 73 2.54 14.23 3.30
CA GLY A 73 1.48 14.94 4.02
C GLY A 73 1.98 15.67 5.25
N LEU A 74 1.19 16.65 5.67
CA LEU A 74 1.35 17.36 6.94
C LEU A 74 0.15 17.03 7.82
N LEU A 75 0.40 16.66 9.06
CA LEU A 75 -0.62 16.49 10.08
C LEU A 75 -0.45 17.60 11.11
N PHE A 76 -1.46 18.45 11.23
CA PHE A 76 -1.50 19.53 12.20
C PHE A 76 -2.29 19.07 13.42
N ASP A 77 -1.68 19.20 14.60
CA ASP A 77 -2.36 18.96 15.88
C ASP A 77 -2.89 20.30 16.40
N ILE A 78 -4.17 20.55 16.18
CA ILE A 78 -4.87 21.77 16.58
C ILE A 78 -5.68 21.45 17.82
N LYS A 79 -5.39 22.14 18.92
CA LYS A 79 -6.09 22.00 20.20
C LYS A 79 -7.22 23.00 20.33
#